data_AF-A0AAD9HNS0-F1
#
_entry.id   AF-A0AAD9HNS0-F1
#
_cell.length_a   1.000
_cell.length_b   1.000
_cell.length_c   1.000
_cell.angle_alpha   90.00
_cell.angle_beta   90.00
_cell.angle_gamma   90.00
#
_symmetry.space_group_name_H-M   'P 1'
#
loop_
_entity.id
_entity.type
_entity.pdbx_description
1 polymer ?
#
loop_
_entity_poly.entity_id
_entity_poly.type
_entity_poly.pdbx_seq_one_letter_code
_entity_poly.pdbx_strand_id
1 'polypeptide(L)'
;MSDSQPPAWSSRADHLLRPVQRPVGYLKRAGIAAWYPLLGIWYFLRNRDFYPLFLSRLLPLSIISFLVYFILFTFAFLPQFALLAIFHGWGAWVNAVVLVLGEGLVVIQGLFEGFFVDECRVDVFDATLIKESHVDLVAPHRILFHDAPTAVKMLGKPTTPAVFTPWSMIQIIELVVFLPLNFVPVVGTPAFIIITGTRMGKLSHYRWFHLRGLSKKEAKKEIDSRTWEYVWFGTVAMILELIPVLSFFFLLTTSAGAGLWAARIEDKRRQEATESLVGESLPPPPPYEDDPV
;
A
#
# COMPACT_ATOMS: atom_id res chain seq x y z
N MET A 1 34.65 26.91 27.23
CA MET A 1 35.42 25.74 26.73
C MET A 1 35.22 24.56 27.67
N SER A 2 34.36 23.62 27.29
CA SER A 2 34.40 22.20 27.69
C SER A 2 33.36 21.49 26.83
N ASP A 3 33.76 21.11 25.61
CA ASP A 3 33.00 20.16 24.80
C ASP A 3 33.10 18.80 25.48
N SER A 4 32.01 18.35 26.09
CA SER A 4 31.89 16.98 26.57
C SER A 4 31.77 16.04 25.36
N GLN A 5 32.91 15.57 24.85
CA GLN A 5 32.94 14.47 23.89
C GLN A 5 32.21 13.25 24.49
N PRO A 6 31.31 12.60 23.74
CA PRO A 6 30.67 11.38 24.21
C PRO A 6 31.72 10.28 24.43
N PRO A 7 31.57 9.45 25.48
CA PRO A 7 32.59 8.46 25.85
C PRO A 7 32.83 7.45 24.73
N ALA A 8 34.10 7.19 24.40
CA ALA A 8 34.56 6.31 23.31
C ALA A 8 33.99 4.87 23.33
N TRP A 9 33.32 4.47 24.41
CA TRP A 9 32.62 3.21 24.57
C TRP A 9 31.32 3.12 23.77
N SER A 10 30.62 4.24 23.52
CA SER A 10 29.40 4.25 22.67
C SER A 10 29.73 3.91 21.22
N SER A 11 30.79 4.53 20.69
CA SER A 11 31.25 4.33 19.30
C SER A 11 31.60 2.86 19.00
N ARG A 12 32.30 2.16 19.91
CA ARG A 12 32.69 0.76 19.70
C ARG A 12 31.50 -0.21 19.75
N ALA A 13 30.55 0.01 20.65
CA ALA A 13 29.32 -0.78 20.71
C ALA A 13 28.46 -0.58 19.45
N ASP A 14 28.35 0.67 18.98
CA ASP A 14 27.62 1.01 17.75
C ASP A 14 28.24 0.35 16.52
N HIS A 15 29.58 0.27 16.43
CA HIS A 15 30.26 -0.40 15.32
C HIS A 15 30.05 -1.92 15.30
N LEU A 16 29.96 -2.56 16.47
CA LEU A 16 29.73 -4.00 16.59
C LEU A 16 28.26 -4.40 16.39
N LEU A 17 27.32 -3.51 16.71
CA LEU A 17 25.88 -3.75 16.56
C LEU A 17 25.33 -3.34 15.18
N ARG A 18 26.02 -2.45 14.44
CA ARG A 18 25.68 -2.02 13.06
C ARG A 18 25.32 -3.15 12.07
N PRO A 19 26.03 -4.29 11.99
CA PRO A 19 25.67 -5.35 11.03
C PRO A 19 24.35 -6.05 11.38
N VAL A 20 23.93 -6.06 12.63
CA VAL A 20 22.65 -6.66 13.10
C VAL A 20 21.52 -5.62 13.15
N GLN A 21 21.83 -4.35 13.43
CA GLN A 21 20.83 -3.26 13.50
C GLN A 21 20.18 -2.98 12.14
N ARG A 22 20.92 -3.08 11.03
CA ARG A 22 20.39 -2.85 9.68
C ARG A 22 19.29 -3.85 9.27
N PRO A 23 19.49 -5.18 9.33
CA PRO A 23 18.44 -6.15 8.98
C PRO A 23 17.24 -6.08 9.93
N VAL A 24 17.46 -5.85 11.22
CA VAL A 24 16.38 -5.69 12.21
C VAL A 24 15.53 -4.45 11.91
N GLY A 25 16.14 -3.35 11.48
CA GLY A 25 15.44 -2.15 11.04
C GLY A 25 14.53 -2.40 9.83
N TYR A 26 15.00 -3.16 8.83
CA TYR A 26 14.18 -3.55 7.68
C TYR A 26 13.02 -4.46 8.08
N LEU A 27 13.26 -5.47 8.91
CA LEU A 27 12.22 -6.38 9.42
C LEU A 27 11.16 -5.64 10.24
N LYS A 28 11.57 -4.69 11.08
CA LYS A 28 10.63 -3.86 11.85
C LYS A 28 9.77 -3.00 10.93
N ARG A 29 10.38 -2.32 9.95
CA ARG A 29 9.66 -1.49 8.97
C ARG A 29 8.70 -2.33 8.14
N ALA A 30 9.14 -3.49 7.67
CA ALA A 30 8.34 -4.48 6.98
C ALA A 30 7.14 -4.95 7.80
N GLY A 31 7.34 -5.30 9.07
CA GLY A 31 6.26 -5.74 9.97
C GLY A 31 5.24 -4.62 10.23
N ILE A 32 5.69 -3.37 10.38
CA ILE A 32 4.79 -2.22 10.48
C ILE A 32 4.01 -2.05 9.17
N ALA A 33 4.66 -2.18 8.02
CA ALA A 33 4.00 -2.06 6.72
C ALA A 33 2.94 -3.15 6.48
N ALA A 34 3.26 -4.39 6.86
CA ALA A 34 2.37 -5.55 6.81
C ALA A 34 1.10 -5.36 7.66
N TRP A 35 1.14 -4.50 8.68
CA TRP A 35 0.01 -4.24 9.55
C TRP A 35 -1.03 -3.28 8.95
N TYR A 36 -0.65 -2.41 8.00
CA TYR A 36 -1.58 -1.40 7.47
C TYR A 36 -2.78 -1.95 6.72
N PRO A 37 -2.70 -3.04 5.92
CA PRO A 37 -3.90 -3.61 5.32
C PRO A 37 -4.92 -4.05 6.38
N LEU A 38 -4.45 -4.61 7.50
CA LEU A 38 -5.29 -5.00 8.64
C LEU A 38 -5.83 -3.78 9.39
N LEU A 39 -5.00 -2.77 9.60
CA LEU A 39 -5.42 -1.51 10.20
C LEU A 39 -6.46 -0.79 9.33
N GLY A 40 -6.33 -0.89 8.01
CA GLY A 40 -7.28 -0.36 7.04
C GLY A 40 -8.67 -0.98 7.19
N ILE A 41 -8.77 -2.29 7.47
CA ILE A 41 -10.04 -2.95 7.79
C ILE A 41 -10.67 -2.31 9.03
N TRP A 42 -9.92 -2.23 10.12
CA TRP A 42 -10.41 -1.64 11.37
C TRP A 42 -10.85 -0.18 11.18
N TYR A 43 -10.03 0.61 10.49
CA TYR A 43 -10.30 2.02 10.21
C TYR A 43 -11.55 2.22 9.35
N PHE A 44 -11.69 1.43 8.30
CA PHE A 44 -12.85 1.46 7.41
C PHE A 44 -14.13 1.10 8.17
N LEU A 45 -14.09 0.03 8.98
CA LEU A 45 -15.24 -0.40 9.78
C LEU A 45 -15.61 0.64 10.86
N ARG A 46 -14.62 1.31 11.45
CA ARG A 46 -14.85 2.36 12.47
C ARG A 46 -15.52 3.60 11.87
N ASN A 47 -15.22 3.94 10.62
CA ASN A 47 -15.65 5.16 9.96
C ASN A 47 -16.83 4.90 9.01
N ARG A 48 -18.04 5.11 9.51
CA ARG A 48 -19.30 4.88 8.75
C ARG A 48 -19.41 5.73 7.48
N ASP A 49 -18.64 6.82 7.39
CA ASP A 49 -18.58 7.71 6.22
C ASP A 49 -18.19 6.97 4.93
N PHE A 50 -17.43 5.88 5.03
CA PHE A 50 -16.98 5.09 3.88
C PHE A 50 -18.02 4.08 3.36
N TYR A 51 -19.04 3.75 4.16
CA TYR A 51 -20.01 2.70 3.81
C TYR A 51 -20.78 2.98 2.51
N PRO A 52 -21.20 4.22 2.20
CA PRO A 52 -21.86 4.51 0.93
C PRO A 52 -21.00 4.21 -0.31
N LEU A 53 -19.67 4.39 -0.21
CA LEU A 53 -18.72 4.06 -1.29
C LEU A 53 -18.66 2.55 -1.54
N PHE A 54 -18.84 1.76 -0.48
CA PHE A 54 -18.84 0.31 -0.53
C PHE A 54 -20.21 -0.28 -0.94
N LEU A 55 -21.30 0.10 -0.28
CA LEU A 55 -22.62 -0.51 -0.46
C LEU A 55 -23.17 -0.34 -1.88
N SER A 56 -22.91 0.80 -2.51
CA SER A 56 -23.43 1.09 -3.86
C SER A 56 -22.87 0.15 -4.94
N ARG A 57 -21.69 -0.43 -4.71
CA ARG A 57 -20.99 -1.28 -5.69
C ARG A 57 -20.79 -2.72 -5.20
N LEU A 58 -21.02 -2.99 -3.92
CA LEU A 58 -20.80 -4.28 -3.30
C LEU A 58 -21.55 -5.42 -4.00
N LEU A 59 -22.87 -5.27 -4.16
CA LEU A 59 -23.71 -6.34 -4.70
C LEU A 59 -23.31 -6.73 -6.14
N PRO A 60 -23.25 -5.82 -7.13
CA PRO A 60 -22.88 -6.20 -8.50
C PRO A 60 -21.46 -6.78 -8.57
N LEU A 61 -20.49 -6.20 -7.85
CA LEU A 61 -19.10 -6.66 -7.89
C LEU A 61 -18.89 -7.99 -7.16
N SER A 62 -19.64 -8.26 -6.10
CA SER A 62 -19.60 -9.57 -5.41
C SER A 62 -20.16 -10.67 -6.30
N ILE A 63 -21.25 -10.40 -7.03
CA ILE A 63 -21.83 -11.35 -7.99
C ILE A 63 -20.82 -11.65 -9.11
N ILE A 64 -20.17 -10.61 -9.65
CA ILE A 64 -19.14 -10.78 -10.69
C ILE A 64 -17.96 -11.60 -10.15
N SER A 65 -17.45 -11.26 -8.95
CA SER A 65 -16.35 -12.01 -8.33
C SER A 65 -16.73 -13.47 -8.08
N PHE A 66 -17.94 -13.73 -7.59
CA PHE A 66 -18.46 -15.08 -7.40
C PHE A 66 -18.51 -15.85 -8.72
N LEU A 67 -19.06 -15.23 -9.79
CA LEU A 67 -19.16 -15.87 -11.10
C LEU A 67 -17.78 -16.19 -11.70
N VAL A 68 -16.83 -15.27 -11.59
CA VAL A 68 -15.44 -15.48 -12.05
C VAL A 68 -14.83 -16.66 -11.33
N TYR A 69 -14.89 -16.69 -10.00
CA TYR A 69 -14.36 -17.82 -9.24
C TYR A 69 -15.09 -19.12 -9.53
N PHE A 70 -16.42 -19.10 -9.65
CA PHE A 70 -17.20 -20.28 -10.00
C PHE A 70 -16.74 -20.89 -11.33
N ILE A 71 -16.54 -20.07 -12.36
CA ILE A 71 -16.04 -20.52 -13.66
C ILE A 71 -14.62 -21.07 -13.53
N LEU A 72 -13.70 -20.35 -12.88
CA LEU A 72 -12.30 -20.80 -12.73
C LEU A 72 -12.19 -22.08 -11.92
N PHE A 73 -12.94 -22.23 -10.83
CA PHE A 73 -12.96 -23.47 -10.05
C PHE A 73 -13.63 -24.63 -10.80
N THR A 74 -14.58 -24.35 -11.69
CA THR A 74 -15.21 -25.40 -12.50
C THR A 74 -14.28 -25.91 -13.61
N PHE A 75 -13.57 -25.01 -14.29
CA PHE A 75 -12.82 -25.35 -15.51
C PHE A 75 -11.30 -25.39 -15.35
N ALA A 76 -10.70 -24.51 -14.54
CA ALA A 76 -9.25 -24.40 -14.40
C ALA A 76 -8.71 -25.27 -13.25
N PHE A 77 -9.45 -25.38 -12.14
CA PHE A 77 -8.98 -26.07 -10.93
C PHE A 77 -8.60 -27.53 -11.18
N LEU A 78 -9.46 -28.31 -11.84
CA LEU A 78 -9.20 -29.74 -12.01
C LEU A 78 -7.96 -30.02 -12.91
N PRO A 79 -7.80 -29.37 -14.07
CA PRO A 79 -6.56 -29.44 -14.85
C PRO A 79 -5.31 -29.00 -14.08
N GLN A 80 -5.38 -27.89 -13.33
CA GLN A 80 -4.24 -27.37 -12.56
C GLN A 80 -3.87 -28.29 -11.41
N PHE A 81 -4.87 -28.81 -10.68
CA PHE A 81 -4.66 -29.79 -9.62
C PHE A 81 -4.02 -31.06 -10.17
N ALA A 82 -4.50 -31.60 -11.30
CA ALA A 82 -3.92 -32.78 -11.92
C ALA A 82 -2.44 -32.56 -12.31
N LEU A 83 -2.11 -31.40 -12.88
CA LEU A 83 -0.74 -31.07 -13.25
C LEU A 83 0.16 -30.90 -12.02
N LEU A 84 -0.31 -30.22 -10.97
CA LEU A 84 0.43 -30.03 -9.73
C LEU A 84 0.59 -31.33 -8.93
N ALA A 85 -0.39 -32.23 -8.99
CA ALA A 85 -0.37 -33.54 -8.32
C ALA A 85 0.80 -34.42 -8.76
N ILE A 86 1.26 -34.27 -10.01
CA ILE A 86 2.45 -34.95 -10.53
C ILE A 86 3.71 -34.58 -9.72
N PHE A 87 3.84 -33.32 -9.31
CA PHE A 87 5.03 -32.81 -8.62
C PHE A 87 4.89 -32.77 -7.09
N HIS A 88 3.68 -32.57 -6.56
CA HIS A 88 3.43 -32.24 -5.15
C HIS A 88 2.70 -33.33 -4.37
N GLY A 89 2.18 -34.36 -5.04
CA GLY A 89 1.37 -35.40 -4.40
C GLY A 89 0.16 -34.81 -3.67
N TRP A 90 -0.05 -35.20 -2.40
CA TRP A 90 -1.20 -34.77 -1.61
C TRP A 90 -1.25 -33.25 -1.36
N GLY A 91 -0.11 -32.54 -1.35
CA GLY A 91 -0.09 -31.08 -1.15
C GLY A 91 -0.61 -30.27 -2.34
N ALA A 92 -0.83 -30.91 -3.49
CA ALA A 92 -1.20 -30.24 -4.73
C ALA A 92 -2.53 -29.48 -4.65
N TRP A 93 -3.49 -29.95 -3.84
CA TRP A 93 -4.81 -29.31 -3.76
C TRP A 93 -4.71 -27.91 -3.14
N VAL A 94 -3.86 -27.71 -2.13
CA VAL A 94 -3.66 -26.39 -1.50
C VAL A 94 -3.04 -25.42 -2.51
N ASN A 95 -1.98 -25.85 -3.18
CA ASN A 95 -1.28 -25.04 -4.18
C ASN A 95 -2.19 -24.72 -5.37
N ALA A 96 -3.01 -25.68 -5.82
CA ALA A 96 -4.00 -25.47 -6.87
C ALA A 96 -5.08 -24.47 -6.46
N VAL A 97 -5.59 -24.54 -5.23
CA VAL A 97 -6.55 -23.55 -4.71
C VAL A 97 -5.94 -22.16 -4.73
N VAL A 98 -4.73 -21.99 -4.19
CA VAL A 98 -4.08 -20.67 -4.16
C VAL A 98 -3.79 -20.15 -5.56
N LEU A 99 -3.38 -21.02 -6.49
CA LEU A 99 -3.15 -20.65 -7.89
C LEU A 99 -4.44 -20.14 -8.55
N VAL A 100 -5.55 -20.90 -8.45
CA VAL A 100 -6.86 -20.47 -8.97
C VAL A 100 -7.31 -19.15 -8.34
N LEU A 101 -7.13 -19.01 -7.02
CA LEU A 101 -7.52 -17.78 -6.31
C LEU A 101 -6.70 -16.57 -6.79
N GLY A 102 -5.39 -16.77 -7.00
CA GLY A 102 -4.48 -15.75 -7.51
C GLY A 102 -4.76 -15.35 -8.95
N GLU A 103 -5.01 -16.32 -9.84
CA GLU A 103 -5.44 -16.06 -11.22
C GLU A 103 -6.78 -15.32 -11.25
N GLY A 104 -7.75 -15.77 -10.46
CA GLY A 104 -9.05 -15.12 -10.33
C GLY A 104 -8.92 -13.70 -9.78
N LEU A 105 -7.98 -13.45 -8.87
CA LEU A 105 -7.72 -12.11 -8.36
C LEU A 105 -7.23 -11.17 -9.47
N VAL A 106 -6.33 -11.63 -10.35
CA VAL A 106 -5.88 -10.84 -11.52
C VAL A 106 -7.05 -10.49 -12.43
N VAL A 107 -7.92 -11.47 -12.72
CA VAL A 107 -9.12 -11.25 -13.55
C VAL A 107 -10.08 -10.26 -12.88
N ILE A 108 -10.35 -10.44 -11.58
CA ILE A 108 -11.24 -9.57 -10.81
C ILE A 108 -10.71 -8.14 -10.74
N GLN A 109 -9.40 -7.96 -10.51
CA GLN A 109 -8.79 -6.63 -10.49
C GLN A 109 -8.93 -5.94 -11.86
N GLY A 110 -8.72 -6.67 -12.97
CA GLY A 110 -8.96 -6.14 -14.31
C GLY A 110 -10.42 -5.77 -14.57
N LEU A 111 -11.38 -6.56 -14.06
CA LEU A 111 -12.80 -6.22 -14.15
C LEU A 111 -13.14 -4.99 -13.30
N PHE A 112 -12.63 -4.91 -12.08
CA PHE A 112 -12.86 -3.78 -11.17
C PHE A 112 -12.35 -2.45 -11.76
N GLU A 113 -11.18 -2.47 -12.40
CA GLU A 113 -10.67 -1.33 -13.17
C GLU A 113 -11.71 -0.85 -14.20
N GLY A 114 -12.31 -1.78 -14.97
CA GLY A 114 -13.35 -1.48 -15.97
C GLY A 114 -14.68 -0.98 -15.40
N PHE A 115 -15.02 -1.29 -14.14
CA PHE A 115 -16.26 -0.85 -13.46
C PHE A 115 -16.07 0.45 -12.64
N PHE A 116 -15.06 1.26 -12.96
CA PHE A 116 -14.74 2.51 -12.24
C PHE A 116 -14.41 2.31 -10.75
N VAL A 117 -14.01 1.11 -10.32
CA VAL A 117 -13.65 0.86 -8.91
C VAL A 117 -12.45 1.69 -8.48
N ASP A 118 -11.55 2.01 -9.40
CA ASP A 118 -10.39 2.88 -9.16
C ASP A 118 -10.80 4.25 -8.61
N GLU A 119 -11.93 4.83 -9.06
CA GLU A 119 -12.46 6.07 -8.48
C GLU A 119 -12.81 5.90 -7.00
N CYS A 120 -13.46 4.78 -6.62
CA CYS A 120 -13.75 4.50 -5.22
C CYS A 120 -12.50 4.26 -4.39
N ARG A 121 -11.47 3.62 -4.95
CA ARG A 121 -10.18 3.43 -4.27
C ARG A 121 -9.51 4.78 -4.01
N VAL A 122 -9.54 5.68 -5.00
CA VAL A 122 -9.07 7.07 -4.86
C VAL A 122 -9.90 7.81 -3.82
N ASP A 123 -11.23 7.69 -3.84
CA ASP A 123 -12.11 8.34 -2.86
C ASP A 123 -11.81 7.89 -1.42
N VAL A 124 -11.66 6.59 -1.20
CA VAL A 124 -11.31 6.04 0.12
C VAL A 124 -9.91 6.51 0.55
N PHE A 125 -8.94 6.51 -0.36
CA PHE A 125 -7.58 6.96 -0.09
C PHE A 125 -7.53 8.46 0.27
N ASP A 126 -8.14 9.31 -0.57
CA ASP A 126 -8.17 10.76 -0.39
C ASP A 126 -8.96 11.16 0.88
N ALA A 127 -10.11 10.53 1.13
CA ALA A 127 -10.88 10.75 2.36
C ALA A 127 -10.14 10.28 3.62
N THR A 128 -9.31 9.23 3.51
CA THR A 128 -8.42 8.82 4.60
C THR A 128 -7.39 9.91 4.89
N LEU A 129 -6.70 10.43 3.88
CA LEU A 129 -5.73 11.52 4.06
C LEU A 129 -6.37 12.78 4.67
N ILE A 130 -7.58 13.13 4.24
CA ILE A 130 -8.35 14.24 4.82
C ILE A 130 -8.59 14.02 6.32
N LYS A 131 -9.03 12.82 6.72
CA LYS A 131 -9.30 12.50 8.13
C LYS A 131 -8.04 12.48 8.97
N GLU A 132 -6.91 12.14 8.39
CA GLU A 132 -5.58 12.25 9.00
C GLU A 132 -4.97 13.66 8.85
N SER A 133 -5.78 14.71 8.63
CA SER A 133 -5.34 16.12 8.59
C SER A 133 -4.40 16.51 7.45
N HIS A 134 -4.35 15.73 6.36
CA HIS A 134 -3.58 16.03 5.15
C HIS A 134 -4.45 16.55 4.00
N VAL A 135 -5.36 17.47 4.32
CA VAL A 135 -6.27 18.09 3.34
C VAL A 135 -5.49 18.87 2.28
N ASP A 136 -4.37 19.47 2.66
CA ASP A 136 -3.47 20.25 1.83
C ASP A 136 -2.83 19.45 0.69
N LEU A 137 -2.62 18.14 0.87
CA LEU A 137 -2.15 17.26 -0.20
C LEU A 137 -3.23 16.99 -1.26
N VAL A 138 -4.49 16.92 -0.84
CA VAL A 138 -5.63 16.55 -1.70
C VAL A 138 -6.20 17.76 -2.44
N ALA A 139 -6.28 18.92 -1.78
CA ALA A 139 -6.92 20.13 -2.28
C ALA A 139 -6.45 20.60 -3.68
N PRO A 140 -5.15 20.50 -4.05
CA PRO A 140 -4.70 20.93 -5.38
C PRO A 140 -5.21 20.02 -6.52
N HIS A 141 -5.58 18.77 -6.22
CA HIS A 141 -5.87 17.73 -7.20
C HIS A 141 -7.36 17.40 -7.33
N ARG A 142 -8.21 18.09 -6.54
CA ARG A 142 -9.65 17.83 -6.45
C ARG A 142 -10.39 19.00 -5.83
N ILE A 143 -11.62 19.25 -6.30
CA ILE A 143 -12.51 20.23 -5.68
C ILE A 143 -12.95 19.68 -4.31
N LEU A 144 -12.78 20.48 -3.25
CA LEU A 144 -13.19 20.13 -1.89
C LEU A 144 -14.33 21.04 -1.42
N PHE A 145 -15.38 20.42 -0.89
CA PHE A 145 -16.51 21.12 -0.27
C PHE A 145 -16.28 21.22 1.24
N HIS A 146 -15.59 22.26 1.69
CA HIS A 146 -15.22 22.43 3.10
C HIS A 146 -16.42 22.50 4.06
N ASP A 147 -17.61 22.84 3.56
CA ASP A 147 -18.86 22.87 4.33
C ASP A 147 -19.49 21.48 4.52
N ALA A 148 -18.92 20.43 3.92
CA ALA A 148 -19.48 19.09 4.01
C ALA A 148 -19.24 18.46 5.40
N PRO A 149 -20.22 17.71 5.93
CA PRO A 149 -20.14 17.18 7.30
C PRO A 149 -19.17 15.99 7.45
N THR A 150 -18.72 15.38 6.35
CA THR A 150 -17.84 14.20 6.39
C THR A 150 -16.76 14.28 5.31
N ALA A 151 -15.61 13.68 5.57
CA ALA A 151 -14.47 13.66 4.65
C ALA A 151 -14.83 13.09 3.26
N VAL A 152 -15.65 12.04 3.21
CA VAL A 152 -16.13 11.46 1.95
C VAL A 152 -17.04 12.42 1.19
N LYS A 153 -17.90 13.18 1.88
CA LYS A 153 -18.79 14.17 1.24
C LYS A 153 -18.05 15.45 0.84
N MET A 154 -16.92 15.73 1.48
CA MET A 154 -16.05 16.84 1.10
C MET A 154 -15.41 16.61 -0.28
N LEU A 155 -15.30 15.36 -0.73
CA LEU A 155 -14.72 15.02 -2.03
C LEU A 155 -15.67 15.38 -3.18
N GLY A 156 -15.32 16.40 -3.98
CA GLY A 156 -15.97 16.72 -5.25
C GLY A 156 -15.54 15.79 -6.39
N LYS A 157 -15.77 16.14 -7.66
CA LYS A 157 -15.23 15.35 -8.78
C LYS A 157 -13.70 15.54 -8.87
N PRO A 158 -12.91 14.47 -9.13
CA PRO A 158 -11.48 14.59 -9.42
C PRO A 158 -11.24 15.52 -10.60
N THR A 159 -10.32 16.48 -10.47
CA THR A 159 -9.90 17.38 -11.58
C THR A 159 -8.76 16.80 -12.40
N THR A 160 -8.16 15.72 -11.92
CA THR A 160 -7.12 14.93 -12.57
C THR A 160 -7.61 13.48 -12.75
N PRO A 161 -7.08 12.70 -13.72
CA PRO A 161 -7.51 11.34 -13.95
C PRO A 161 -7.48 10.50 -12.65
N ALA A 162 -8.59 9.89 -12.30
CA ALA A 162 -8.75 9.07 -11.09
C ALA A 162 -8.17 7.67 -11.30
N VAL A 163 -6.92 7.58 -11.75
CA VAL A 163 -6.23 6.32 -11.97
C VAL A 163 -5.53 5.95 -10.67
N PHE A 164 -6.06 4.96 -9.95
CA PHE A 164 -5.41 4.43 -8.75
C PHE A 164 -4.18 3.60 -9.14
N THR A 165 -4.27 2.84 -10.25
CA THR A 165 -3.16 2.05 -10.80
C THR A 165 -3.20 1.99 -12.33
N PRO A 166 -2.17 2.44 -13.07
CA PRO A 166 -2.19 2.38 -14.52
C PRO A 166 -1.92 0.94 -15.05
N TRP A 167 -2.99 0.31 -15.56
CA TRP A 167 -3.09 -0.81 -16.52
C TRP A 167 -2.65 -2.26 -16.17
N SER A 168 -3.52 -3.18 -16.62
CA SER A 168 -3.63 -4.62 -16.34
C SER A 168 -2.77 -5.59 -17.18
N MET A 169 -2.30 -5.23 -18.38
CA MET A 169 -1.61 -6.20 -19.27
C MET A 169 -0.31 -6.76 -18.70
N ILE A 170 0.46 -5.94 -17.98
CA ILE A 170 1.68 -6.41 -17.31
C ILE A 170 1.32 -7.47 -16.27
N GLN A 171 0.12 -7.43 -15.67
CA GLN A 171 -0.29 -8.39 -14.63
C GLN A 171 -0.64 -9.74 -15.21
N ILE A 172 -1.27 -9.75 -16.38
CA ILE A 172 -1.51 -10.97 -17.14
C ILE A 172 -0.19 -11.57 -17.60
N ILE A 173 0.74 -10.75 -18.11
CA ILE A 173 2.08 -11.21 -18.52
C ILE A 173 2.85 -11.77 -17.32
N GLU A 174 2.93 -11.03 -16.21
CA GLU A 174 3.57 -11.49 -14.97
C GLU A 174 2.93 -12.78 -14.46
N LEU A 175 1.60 -12.89 -14.48
CA LEU A 175 0.90 -14.11 -14.12
C LEU A 175 1.37 -15.28 -14.97
N VAL A 176 1.39 -15.14 -16.30
CA VAL A 176 1.84 -16.20 -17.22
C VAL A 176 3.31 -16.56 -16.99
N VAL A 177 4.17 -15.56 -16.74
CA VAL A 177 5.61 -15.77 -16.49
C VAL A 177 5.87 -16.42 -15.12
N PHE A 178 5.10 -16.08 -14.09
CA PHE A 178 5.27 -16.60 -12.73
C PHE A 178 4.43 -17.84 -12.44
N LEU A 179 3.50 -18.22 -13.31
CA LEU A 179 2.70 -19.44 -13.17
C LEU A 179 3.59 -20.70 -13.05
N PRO A 180 4.66 -20.88 -13.84
CA PRO A 180 5.57 -22.01 -13.69
C PRO A 180 6.23 -22.13 -12.31
N LEU A 181 6.30 -21.03 -11.54
CA LEU A 181 6.88 -21.04 -10.19
C LEU A 181 6.09 -21.97 -9.26
N ASN A 182 4.78 -22.10 -9.46
CA ASN A 182 3.91 -22.97 -8.66
C ASN A 182 4.20 -24.47 -8.86
N PHE A 183 4.99 -24.85 -9.87
CA PHE A 183 5.46 -26.24 -10.01
C PHE A 183 6.54 -26.63 -9.00
N VAL A 184 7.14 -25.66 -8.29
CA VAL A 184 8.14 -25.93 -7.25
C VAL A 184 7.45 -26.20 -5.90
N PRO A 185 7.58 -27.41 -5.34
CA PRO A 185 6.97 -27.74 -4.06
C PRO A 185 7.43 -26.83 -2.93
N VAL A 186 6.50 -26.50 -2.03
CA VAL A 186 6.68 -25.69 -0.82
C VAL A 186 7.00 -24.21 -1.10
N VAL A 187 7.86 -23.91 -2.06
CA VAL A 187 8.37 -22.55 -2.33
C VAL A 187 7.54 -21.82 -3.38
N GLY A 188 6.98 -22.55 -4.35
CA GLY A 188 6.33 -21.97 -5.52
C GLY A 188 5.19 -21.02 -5.19
N THR A 189 4.24 -21.52 -4.41
CA THR A 189 3.03 -20.77 -4.02
C THR A 189 3.33 -19.57 -3.12
N PRO A 190 4.14 -19.68 -2.03
CA PRO A 190 4.56 -18.51 -1.27
C PRO A 190 5.29 -17.47 -2.12
N ALA A 191 6.19 -17.90 -3.01
CA ALA A 191 6.92 -16.99 -3.88
C ALA A 191 5.97 -16.28 -4.87
N PHE A 192 5.00 -16.99 -5.43
CA PHE A 192 3.96 -16.41 -6.28
C PHE A 192 3.15 -15.32 -5.55
N ILE A 193 2.69 -15.60 -4.31
CA ILE A 193 1.99 -14.61 -3.49
C ILE A 193 2.88 -13.39 -3.22
N ILE A 194 4.14 -13.61 -2.82
CA ILE A 194 5.05 -12.51 -2.48
C ILE A 194 5.36 -11.66 -3.71
N ILE A 195 5.61 -12.26 -4.87
CA ILE A 195 5.94 -11.54 -6.10
C ILE A 195 4.76 -10.71 -6.59
N THR A 196 3.58 -11.33 -6.73
CA THR A 196 2.36 -10.64 -7.16
C THR A 196 1.95 -9.58 -6.14
N GLY A 197 2.01 -9.90 -4.85
CA GLY A 197 1.74 -8.97 -3.75
C GLY A 197 2.70 -7.78 -3.77
N THR A 198 3.99 -7.98 -4.02
CA THR A 198 4.98 -6.88 -4.09
C THR A 198 4.57 -5.81 -5.09
N ARG A 199 4.03 -6.21 -6.24
CA ARG A 199 3.54 -5.24 -7.23
C ARG A 199 2.33 -4.47 -6.69
N MET A 200 1.33 -5.16 -6.14
CA MET A 200 0.17 -4.51 -5.52
C MET A 200 0.61 -3.50 -4.45
N GLY A 201 1.60 -3.87 -3.63
CA GLY A 201 2.21 -2.97 -2.65
C GLY A 201 2.82 -1.73 -3.28
N LYS A 202 3.69 -1.87 -4.28
CA LYS A 202 4.31 -0.72 -4.98
C LYS A 202 3.27 0.22 -5.61
N LEU A 203 2.17 -0.35 -6.09
CA LEU A 203 1.06 0.38 -6.70
C LEU A 203 0.14 1.05 -5.68
N SER A 204 0.07 0.58 -4.43
CA SER A 204 -0.80 1.12 -3.38
C SER A 204 -0.58 2.61 -3.07
N HIS A 205 0.62 3.12 -3.31
CA HIS A 205 0.99 4.52 -3.12
C HIS A 205 1.07 5.33 -4.41
N TYR A 206 0.63 4.77 -5.54
CA TYR A 206 0.63 5.49 -6.82
C TYR A 206 -0.14 6.82 -6.72
N ARG A 207 -1.32 6.81 -6.09
CA ARG A 207 -2.11 8.03 -5.82
C ARG A 207 -1.32 9.04 -4.99
N TRP A 208 -0.63 8.62 -3.95
CA TRP A 208 0.19 9.50 -3.11
C TRP A 208 1.35 10.15 -3.89
N PHE A 209 2.03 9.40 -4.75
CA PHE A 209 3.07 9.97 -5.61
C PHE A 209 2.51 11.04 -6.55
N HIS A 210 1.30 10.82 -7.08
CA HIS A 210 0.61 11.78 -7.91
C HIS A 210 0.20 13.04 -7.11
N LEU A 211 -0.36 12.88 -5.90
CA LEU A 211 -0.72 14.01 -5.02
C LEU A 211 0.50 14.86 -4.63
N ARG A 212 1.69 14.25 -4.58
CA ARG A 212 2.97 14.95 -4.35
C ARG A 212 3.59 15.55 -5.60
N GLY A 213 2.99 15.36 -6.79
CA GLY A 213 3.55 15.83 -8.05
C GLY A 213 4.90 15.22 -8.42
N LEU A 214 5.21 14.01 -7.93
CA LEU A 214 6.51 13.38 -8.17
C LEU A 214 6.67 12.96 -9.62
N SER A 215 7.86 13.19 -10.17
CA SER A 215 8.26 12.59 -11.45
C SER A 215 8.38 11.06 -11.32
N LYS A 216 8.33 10.34 -12.46
CA LYS A 216 8.51 8.87 -12.48
C LYS A 216 9.83 8.42 -11.84
N LYS A 217 10.90 9.22 -11.98
CA LYS A 217 12.22 8.93 -11.40
C LYS A 217 12.19 9.07 -9.87
N GLU A 218 11.54 10.09 -9.35
CA GLU A 218 11.39 10.32 -7.91
C GLU A 218 10.47 9.28 -7.26
N ALA A 219 9.34 8.97 -7.89
CA ALA A 219 8.45 7.90 -7.46
C ALA A 219 9.18 6.56 -7.39
N LYS A 220 10.00 6.23 -8.40
CA LYS A 220 10.85 5.04 -8.38
C LYS A 220 11.84 5.05 -7.22
N LYS A 221 12.50 6.18 -6.95
CA LYS A 221 13.43 6.32 -5.82
C LYS A 221 12.72 6.11 -4.48
N GLU A 222 11.51 6.63 -4.32
CA GLU A 222 10.68 6.43 -3.13
C GLU A 222 10.30 4.96 -2.95
N ILE A 223 9.91 4.28 -4.04
CA ILE A 223 9.64 2.84 -4.05
C ILE A 223 10.89 2.05 -3.62
N ASP A 224 12.03 2.32 -4.26
CA ASP A 224 13.27 1.58 -4.05
C ASP A 224 13.74 1.71 -2.58
N SER A 225 13.58 2.90 -1.97
CA SER A 225 13.94 3.17 -0.57
C SER A 225 13.08 2.42 0.49
N ARG A 226 11.92 1.90 0.07
CA ARG A 226 10.93 1.22 0.93
C ARG A 226 10.51 -0.13 0.36
N THR A 227 11.35 -0.75 -0.48
CA THR A 227 11.03 -1.98 -1.20
C THR A 227 10.44 -3.06 -0.28
N TRP A 228 11.09 -3.34 0.86
CA TRP A 228 10.61 -4.34 1.82
C TRP A 228 9.27 -4.00 2.45
N GLU A 229 8.97 -2.73 2.69
CA GLU A 229 7.66 -2.32 3.20
C GLU A 229 6.56 -2.61 2.17
N TYR A 230 6.81 -2.25 0.90
CA TYR A 230 5.87 -2.55 -0.18
C TYR A 230 5.67 -4.05 -0.42
N VAL A 231 6.74 -4.84 -0.35
CA VAL A 231 6.67 -6.31 -0.44
C VAL A 231 5.68 -6.85 0.59
N TRP A 232 5.86 -6.49 1.87
CA TRP A 232 5.07 -7.06 2.95
C TRP A 232 3.67 -6.47 3.08
N PHE A 233 3.50 -5.16 2.84
CA PHE A 233 2.18 -4.54 2.70
C PHE A 233 1.37 -5.26 1.62
N GLY A 234 1.98 -5.41 0.43
CA GLY A 234 1.33 -6.02 -0.72
C GLY A 234 1.08 -7.52 -0.55
N THR A 235 1.95 -8.24 0.14
CA THR A 235 1.76 -9.66 0.48
C THR A 235 0.51 -9.84 1.36
N VAL A 236 0.38 -9.05 2.43
CA VAL A 236 -0.80 -9.14 3.32
C VAL A 236 -2.06 -8.70 2.59
N ALA A 237 -2.00 -7.61 1.81
CA ALA A 237 -3.12 -7.17 0.99
C ALA A 237 -3.58 -8.26 0.01
N MET A 238 -2.65 -8.91 -0.69
CA MET A 238 -2.97 -10.00 -1.60
C MET A 238 -3.63 -11.16 -0.86
N ILE A 239 -3.08 -11.60 0.28
CA ILE A 239 -3.66 -12.71 1.07
C ILE A 239 -5.10 -12.40 1.49
N LEU A 240 -5.39 -11.16 1.90
CA LEU A 240 -6.74 -10.74 2.23
C LEU A 240 -7.65 -10.79 1.00
N GLU A 241 -7.19 -10.25 -0.13
CA GLU A 241 -7.95 -10.23 -1.37
C GLU A 241 -8.18 -11.62 -2.00
N LEU A 242 -7.39 -12.65 -1.63
CA LEU A 242 -7.62 -14.04 -2.04
C LEU A 242 -8.92 -14.62 -1.46
N ILE A 243 -9.51 -14.02 -0.42
CA ILE A 243 -10.77 -14.48 0.15
C ILE A 243 -11.91 -14.17 -0.83
N PRO A 244 -12.56 -15.19 -1.43
CA PRO A 244 -13.62 -14.98 -2.41
C PRO A 244 -14.77 -14.18 -1.82
N VAL A 245 -15.52 -13.45 -2.67
CA VAL A 245 -16.66 -12.60 -2.30
C VAL A 245 -16.25 -11.34 -1.50
N LEU A 246 -15.24 -11.43 -0.64
CA LEU A 246 -14.72 -10.29 0.15
C LEU A 246 -13.61 -9.52 -0.57
N SER A 247 -13.21 -9.92 -1.78
CA SER A 247 -12.15 -9.27 -2.56
C SER A 247 -12.37 -7.75 -2.69
N PHE A 248 -13.58 -7.30 -3.03
CA PHE A 248 -13.91 -5.86 -3.13
C PHE A 248 -13.84 -5.15 -1.78
N PHE A 249 -14.26 -5.80 -0.69
CA PHE A 249 -14.13 -5.25 0.65
C PHE A 249 -12.64 -5.07 1.03
N PHE A 250 -11.83 -6.10 0.80
CA PHE A 250 -10.39 -6.04 1.08
C PHE A 250 -9.66 -5.05 0.17
N LEU A 251 -10.13 -4.87 -1.05
CA LEU A 251 -9.63 -3.87 -1.99
C LEU A 251 -9.76 -2.44 -1.44
N LEU A 252 -10.96 -2.07 -0.95
CA LEU A 252 -11.22 -0.73 -0.41
C LEU A 252 -10.54 -0.52 0.96
N THR A 253 -10.59 -1.52 1.84
CA THR A 253 -9.94 -1.44 3.15
C THR A 253 -8.42 -1.35 3.01
N THR A 254 -7.82 -2.03 2.03
CA THR A 254 -6.41 -1.89 1.68
C THR A 254 -6.10 -0.49 1.17
N SER A 255 -6.97 0.13 0.37
CA SER A 255 -6.81 1.54 -0.04
C SER A 255 -6.84 2.50 1.16
N ALA A 256 -7.70 2.25 2.16
CA ALA A 256 -7.68 3.01 3.42
C ALA A 256 -6.37 2.77 4.19
N GLY A 257 -5.90 1.52 4.27
CA GLY A 257 -4.61 1.17 4.89
C GLY A 257 -3.42 1.86 4.23
N ALA A 258 -3.41 1.93 2.89
CA ALA A 258 -2.41 2.68 2.14
C ALA A 258 -2.49 4.19 2.43
N GLY A 259 -3.69 4.75 2.56
CA GLY A 259 -3.90 6.15 2.95
C GLY A 259 -3.32 6.46 4.34
N LEU A 260 -3.61 5.60 5.33
CA LEU A 260 -3.04 5.71 6.68
C LEU A 260 -1.52 5.61 6.68
N TRP A 261 -0.96 4.72 5.86
CA TRP A 261 0.48 4.58 5.73
C TRP A 261 1.11 5.83 5.11
N ALA A 262 0.51 6.35 4.04
CA ALA A 262 0.95 7.59 3.40
C ALA A 262 0.89 8.79 4.37
N ALA A 263 -0.20 8.93 5.14
CA ALA A 263 -0.34 9.94 6.18
C ALA A 263 0.81 9.89 7.19
N ARG A 264 1.10 8.70 7.73
CA ARG A 264 2.22 8.54 8.66
C ARG A 264 3.59 8.90 8.05
N ILE A 265 3.80 8.59 6.77
CA ILE A 265 5.05 8.99 6.09
C ILE A 265 5.13 10.51 6.00
N GLU A 266 4.02 11.17 5.70
CA GLU A 266 3.94 12.62 5.61
C GLU A 266 4.14 13.30 6.98
N ASP A 267 3.51 12.80 8.04
CA ASP A 267 3.70 13.30 9.41
C ASP A 267 5.15 13.27 9.82
N LYS A 268 5.83 12.13 9.60
CA LYS A 268 7.26 11.99 9.91
C LYS A 268 8.10 13.00 9.16
N ARG A 269 7.79 13.25 7.88
CA ARG A 269 8.53 14.24 7.09
C ARG A 269 8.32 15.66 7.58
N ARG A 270 7.09 16.02 7.96
CA ARG A 270 6.78 17.34 8.53
C ARG A 270 7.49 17.54 9.86
N GLN A 271 7.53 16.49 10.69
CA GLN A 271 8.28 16.50 11.94
C GLN A 271 9.78 16.69 11.69
N GLU A 272 10.39 15.88 10.81
CA GLU A 272 11.81 15.98 10.45
C GLU A 272 12.17 17.37 9.88
N ALA A 273 11.30 17.93 9.02
CA ALA A 273 11.48 19.28 8.50
C ALA A 273 11.41 20.34 9.62
N THR A 274 10.46 20.21 10.55
CA THR A 274 10.32 21.13 11.68
C THR A 274 11.54 21.06 12.61
N GLU A 275 12.02 19.85 12.93
CA GLU A 275 13.22 19.63 13.75
C GLU A 275 14.47 20.22 13.11
N SER A 276 14.60 20.12 11.78
CA SER A 276 15.73 20.73 11.06
C SER A 276 15.75 22.25 11.14
N LEU A 277 14.59 22.90 11.14
CA LEU A 277 14.45 24.36 11.26
C LEU A 277 14.74 24.85 12.69
N VAL A 278 14.42 24.04 13.70
CA VAL A 278 14.65 24.37 15.13
C VAL A 278 16.11 24.09 15.55
N GLY A 279 16.76 23.10 14.93
CA GLY A 279 18.17 22.75 15.21
C GLY A 279 19.20 23.73 14.65
N GLU A 280 18.82 24.63 13.76
CA GLU A 280 19.67 25.70 13.23
C GLU A 280 19.61 26.91 14.17
N SER A 281 20.52 26.97 15.15
CA SER A 281 20.62 28.09 16.09
C SER A 281 20.88 29.39 15.34
N LEU A 282 19.91 30.32 15.36
CA LEU A 282 20.09 31.68 14.87
C LEU A 282 21.36 32.29 15.49
N PRO A 283 22.23 32.96 14.70
CA PRO A 283 23.37 33.68 15.27
C PRO A 283 22.86 34.69 16.29
N PRO A 284 23.56 34.88 17.43
CA PRO A 284 23.15 35.85 18.44
C PRO A 284 23.00 37.23 17.76
N PRO A 285 21.97 38.00 18.12
CA PRO A 285 21.81 39.35 17.59
C PRO A 285 23.09 40.15 17.83
N PRO A 286 23.51 41.01 16.88
CA PRO A 286 24.69 41.83 17.06
C PRO A 286 24.59 42.62 18.39
N PRO A 287 25.68 42.76 19.14
CA PRO A 287 25.70 43.57 20.36
C PRO A 287 25.12 44.95 20.06
N TYR A 288 24.19 45.40 20.91
CA TYR A 288 23.64 46.74 20.82
C TYR A 288 24.76 47.73 21.14
N GLU A 289 25.32 48.38 20.11
CA GLU A 289 26.24 49.49 20.26
C GLU A 289 25.39 50.75 20.41
N ASP A 290 25.32 51.30 21.63
CA ASP A 290 24.85 52.66 21.85
C ASP A 290 25.88 53.60 21.19
N ASP A 291 25.51 54.22 20.06
CA ASP A 291 26.27 55.31 19.45
C ASP A 291 26.22 56.52 20.40
N PRO A 292 27.35 56.92 21.04
CA PRO A 292 27.36 58.13 21.85
C PRO A 292 27.34 59.35 20.93
N VAL A 293 26.28 60.15 21.04
CA VAL A 293 26.08 61.46 20.38
C VAL A 293 27.05 62.50 20.92
#